data_AF-A0A8H6U4B4-F1
#
_entry.id   AF-A0A8H6U4B4-F1
#
_cell.length_a   1.000
_cell.length_b   1.000
_cell.length_c   1.000
_cell.angle_alpha   90.00
_cell.angle_beta   90.00
_cell.angle_gamma   90.00
#
_symmetry.space_group_name_H-M   'P 1'
#
loop_
_entity.id
_entity.type
_entity.pdbx_description
1 polymer ?
#
loop_
_entity_poly.entity_id
_entity_poly.type
_entity_poly.pdbx_seq_one_letter_code
_entity_poly.pdbx_strand_id
1 'polypeptide(L)'
;MIETKSWYVMRLYNVSTRYGLTKNARRLLQLLDDVKGRPADQTELGRQMRLGHENREAIPETIRKCASMMVKNPDETKTCLQLIDMCTQILDIVNRKPNRQGFPFLTLPRGIRARVLDVVVDGTHGGIEQFIRVQWDYRCGCVNPERQAFETISDQQLPIFNTLGKAMEDEFWTVLFRNRARYFPCYCCLYHNLMDDGTFCRHLRNVHIHGCGPKADKAFEQLTGHGLSQAPKPHD
;
A
#
# COMPACT_ATOMS: atom_id res chain seq x y z
N MET A 1 -43.07 -0.12 17.76
CA MET A 1 -41.64 -0.45 17.98
C MET A 1 -41.31 -1.67 17.14
N ILE A 2 -40.55 -1.53 16.06
CA ILE A 2 -40.10 -2.69 15.27
C ILE A 2 -38.91 -3.27 16.04
N GLU A 3 -39.13 -4.41 16.69
CA GLU A 3 -38.07 -5.19 17.30
C GLU A 3 -37.08 -5.60 16.19
N THR A 4 -35.86 -5.08 16.25
CA THR A 4 -34.81 -5.32 15.25
C THR A 4 -34.31 -6.76 15.38
N LYS A 5 -34.91 -7.67 14.61
CA LYS A 5 -34.46 -9.06 14.53
C LYS A 5 -33.04 -9.12 13.95
N SER A 6 -32.18 -9.88 14.61
CA SER A 6 -30.82 -10.20 14.15
C SER A 6 -30.85 -10.91 12.80
N TRP A 7 -29.85 -10.63 11.94
CA TRP A 7 -29.64 -11.32 10.67
C TRP A 7 -29.55 -12.85 10.84
N TYR A 8 -28.99 -13.34 11.95
CA TYR A 8 -29.01 -14.78 12.29
C TYR A 8 -30.42 -15.37 12.22
N VAL A 9 -31.40 -14.69 12.80
CA VAL A 9 -32.80 -15.13 12.80
C VAL A 9 -33.37 -15.14 11.38
N MET A 10 -33.08 -14.11 10.57
CA MET A 10 -33.53 -14.07 9.17
C MET A 10 -32.91 -15.17 8.31
N ARG A 11 -31.67 -15.56 8.61
CA ARG A 11 -31.01 -16.69 7.96
C ARG A 11 -31.70 -18.01 8.28
N LEU A 12 -32.14 -18.22 9.52
CA LEU A 12 -32.92 -19.40 9.90
C LEU A 12 -34.25 -19.51 9.14
N TYR A 13 -34.90 -18.37 8.85
CA TYR A 13 -36.10 -18.32 8.02
C TYR A 13 -35.81 -18.35 6.49
N ASN A 14 -34.58 -18.67 6.07
CA ASN A 14 -34.18 -18.75 4.66
C ASN A 14 -34.45 -17.46 3.84
N VAL A 15 -34.50 -16.29 4.49
CA VAL A 15 -34.77 -15.00 3.85
C VAL A 15 -33.74 -14.72 2.75
N SER A 16 -32.47 -15.08 2.94
CA SER A 16 -31.45 -14.83 1.93
C SER A 16 -31.74 -15.48 0.58
N THR A 17 -32.29 -16.69 0.60
CA THR A 17 -32.57 -17.48 -0.60
C THR A 17 -33.90 -17.04 -1.21
N ARG A 18 -34.93 -16.86 -0.38
CA ARG A 18 -36.26 -16.41 -0.80
C ARG A 18 -36.23 -15.04 -1.49
N TYR A 19 -35.33 -14.16 -1.08
CA TYR A 19 -35.18 -12.81 -1.63
C TYR A 19 -34.04 -12.67 -2.64
N GLY A 20 -33.33 -13.76 -2.96
CA GLY A 20 -32.23 -13.74 -3.94
C GLY A 20 -31.12 -12.74 -3.58
N LEU A 21 -30.71 -12.71 -2.31
CA LEU A 21 -29.68 -11.79 -1.83
C LEU A 21 -28.29 -12.22 -2.33
N THR A 22 -27.49 -11.24 -2.75
CA THR A 22 -26.14 -11.50 -3.23
C THR A 22 -25.24 -12.03 -2.09
N LYS A 23 -24.12 -12.68 -2.45
CA LYS A 23 -23.14 -13.12 -1.44
C LYS A 23 -22.62 -11.93 -0.61
N ASN A 24 -22.38 -10.80 -1.26
CA ASN A 24 -21.90 -9.57 -0.62
C ASN A 24 -22.94 -8.97 0.33
N ALA A 25 -24.22 -8.91 -0.06
CA ALA A 25 -25.29 -8.44 0.82
C ALA A 25 -25.39 -9.31 2.08
N ARG A 26 -25.39 -10.64 1.94
CA ARG A 26 -25.40 -11.57 3.07
C ARG A 26 -24.21 -11.38 4.01
N ARG A 27 -23.01 -11.18 3.45
CA ARG A 27 -21.79 -10.93 4.21
C ARG A 27 -21.87 -9.62 5.00
N LEU A 28 -22.33 -8.54 4.37
CA LEU A 28 -22.47 -7.24 5.04
C LEU A 28 -23.52 -7.27 6.16
N LEU A 29 -24.64 -7.98 5.95
CA LEU A 29 -25.66 -8.17 6.98
C LEU A 29 -25.17 -9.04 8.14
N GLN A 30 -24.34 -10.04 7.86
CA GLN A 30 -23.66 -10.82 8.91
C GLN A 30 -22.69 -9.95 9.71
N LEU A 31 -21.87 -9.15 9.03
CA LEU A 31 -20.95 -8.23 9.69
C LEU A 31 -21.68 -7.20 10.54
N LEU A 32 -22.86 -6.71 10.11
CA LEU A 32 -23.69 -5.82 10.92
C LEU A 32 -24.06 -6.45 12.27
N ASP A 33 -24.46 -7.72 12.26
CA ASP A 33 -24.78 -8.47 13.50
C ASP A 33 -23.55 -8.63 14.39
N ASP A 34 -22.40 -8.98 13.82
CA ASP A 34 -21.14 -9.16 14.57
C ASP A 34 -20.72 -7.84 15.25
N VAL A 35 -20.95 -6.72 14.55
CA VAL A 35 -20.60 -5.36 14.98
C VAL A 35 -21.54 -4.79 16.05
N LYS A 36 -22.80 -5.24 16.12
CA LYS A 36 -23.76 -4.81 17.16
C LYS A 36 -23.29 -5.17 18.57
N GLY A 37 -22.36 -6.12 18.71
CA GLY A 37 -21.72 -6.45 19.99
C GLY A 37 -20.37 -5.76 20.27
N ARG A 38 -19.78 -5.06 19.29
CA ARG A 38 -18.40 -4.52 19.38
C ARG A 38 -18.23 -3.20 18.59
N PRO A 39 -18.18 -2.04 19.26
CA PRO A 39 -18.06 -0.73 18.60
C PRO A 39 -16.82 -0.57 17.71
N ALA A 40 -15.71 -1.23 18.05
CA ALA A 40 -14.45 -1.18 17.29
C ALA A 40 -14.60 -1.72 15.85
N ASP A 41 -15.54 -2.65 15.63
CA ASP A 41 -15.71 -3.35 14.35
C ASP A 41 -16.58 -2.55 13.35
N GLN A 42 -17.22 -1.44 13.78
CA GLN A 42 -17.98 -0.54 12.90
C GLN A 42 -17.09 0.10 11.82
N THR A 43 -15.83 0.39 12.16
CA THR A 43 -14.87 0.98 11.23
C THR A 43 -14.55 0.02 10.09
N GLU A 44 -14.42 -1.27 10.39
CA GLU A 44 -14.11 -2.31 9.41
C GLU A 44 -15.28 -2.57 8.46
N LEU A 45 -16.51 -2.63 8.99
CA LEU A 45 -17.71 -2.70 8.15
C LEU A 45 -17.79 -1.51 7.17
N GLY A 46 -17.57 -0.30 7.69
CA GLY A 46 -17.50 0.90 6.86
C GLY A 46 -16.39 0.83 5.81
N ARG A 47 -15.21 0.30 6.15
CA ARG A 47 -14.09 0.12 5.23
C ARG A 47 -14.42 -0.87 4.12
N GLN A 48 -15.01 -2.02 4.43
CA GLN A 48 -15.36 -3.05 3.44
C GLN A 48 -16.40 -2.55 2.44
N MET A 49 -17.39 -1.77 2.88
CA MET A 49 -18.33 -1.14 1.93
C MET A 49 -17.65 -0.05 1.11
N ARG A 50 -16.82 0.82 1.73
CA ARG A 50 -16.15 1.91 0.99
C ARG A 50 -15.14 1.40 -0.04
N LEU A 51 -14.39 0.33 0.23
CA LEU A 51 -13.33 -0.10 -0.70
C LEU A 51 -13.80 -1.08 -1.79
N GLY A 52 -14.88 -1.83 -1.57
CA GLY A 52 -15.39 -2.81 -2.53
C GLY A 52 -16.50 -2.26 -3.42
N HIS A 53 -16.28 -2.16 -4.74
CA HIS A 53 -17.32 -1.73 -5.70
C HIS A 53 -18.60 -2.58 -5.57
N GLU A 54 -18.47 -3.91 -5.58
CA GLU A 54 -19.59 -4.82 -5.46
C GLU A 54 -20.32 -4.71 -4.11
N ASN A 55 -19.62 -4.29 -3.05
CA ASN A 55 -20.22 -4.09 -1.73
C ASN A 55 -21.07 -2.81 -1.69
N ARG A 56 -20.65 -1.76 -2.41
CA ARG A 56 -21.42 -0.50 -2.53
C ARG A 56 -22.74 -0.72 -3.25
N GLU A 57 -22.79 -1.63 -4.23
CA GLU A 57 -24.01 -1.94 -4.98
C GLU A 57 -24.94 -2.92 -4.24
N ALA A 58 -24.38 -3.84 -3.45
CA ALA A 58 -25.13 -4.90 -2.81
C ALA A 58 -26.25 -4.41 -1.86
N ILE A 59 -26.02 -3.35 -1.10
CA ILE A 59 -27.00 -2.81 -0.14
C ILE A 59 -28.14 -2.05 -0.83
N PRO A 60 -27.89 -1.06 -1.70
CA PRO A 60 -28.96 -0.40 -2.47
C PRO A 60 -29.79 -1.36 -3.31
N GLU A 61 -29.16 -2.39 -3.92
CA GLU A 61 -29.87 -3.42 -4.67
C GLU A 61 -30.77 -4.27 -3.78
N THR A 62 -30.32 -4.59 -2.56
CA THR A 62 -31.12 -5.31 -1.58
C THR A 62 -32.35 -4.52 -1.13
N ILE A 63 -32.21 -3.19 -0.94
CA ILE A 63 -33.34 -2.30 -0.65
C ILE A 63 -34.33 -2.28 -1.82
N ARG A 64 -33.85 -2.17 -3.07
CA ARG A 64 -34.70 -2.21 -4.28
C ARG A 64 -35.49 -3.51 -4.39
N LYS A 65 -34.85 -4.66 -4.12
CA LYS A 65 -35.50 -5.97 -4.08
C LYS A 65 -36.59 -6.04 -3.01
N CYS A 66 -36.34 -5.51 -1.81
CA CYS A 66 -37.35 -5.45 -0.75
C CYS A 66 -38.56 -4.60 -1.16
N ALA A 67 -38.32 -3.42 -1.72
CA ALA A 67 -39.39 -2.54 -2.18
C ALA A 67 -40.26 -3.22 -3.25
N SER A 68 -39.63 -3.91 -4.22
CA SER A 68 -40.35 -4.67 -5.24
C SER A 68 -41.14 -5.85 -4.68
N MET A 69 -40.61 -6.54 -3.66
CA MET A 69 -41.29 -7.64 -2.98
C MET A 69 -42.50 -7.17 -2.17
N MET A 70 -42.41 -6.00 -1.52
CA MET A 70 -43.52 -5.43 -0.77
C MET A 70 -44.74 -5.12 -1.66
N VAL A 71 -44.50 -4.67 -2.88
CA VAL A 71 -45.58 -4.41 -3.86
C VAL A 71 -46.23 -5.72 -4.32
N LYS A 72 -45.44 -6.77 -4.54
CA LYS A 72 -45.92 -8.06 -5.05
C LYS A 72 -46.61 -8.92 -3.99
N ASN A 73 -46.07 -8.93 -2.77
CA ASN A 73 -46.49 -9.81 -1.69
C ASN A 73 -46.64 -8.99 -0.38
N PRO A 74 -47.83 -8.42 -0.10
CA PRO A 74 -48.06 -7.60 1.08
C PRO A 74 -47.75 -8.30 2.41
N ASP A 75 -47.91 -9.63 2.48
CA ASP A 75 -47.62 -10.43 3.69
C ASP A 75 -46.14 -10.41 4.09
N GLU A 76 -45.25 -10.17 3.13
CA GLU A 76 -43.80 -10.12 3.36
C GLU A 76 -43.31 -8.73 3.81
N THR A 77 -44.22 -7.75 3.91
CA THR A 77 -43.90 -6.35 4.24
C THR A 77 -43.09 -6.23 5.52
N LYS A 78 -43.46 -7.00 6.55
CA LYS A 78 -42.75 -6.97 7.85
C LYS A 78 -41.28 -7.40 7.69
N THR A 79 -41.02 -8.48 6.96
CA THR A 79 -39.66 -8.99 6.71
C THR A 79 -38.85 -7.99 5.88
N CYS A 80 -39.46 -7.42 4.83
CA CYS A 80 -38.83 -6.41 3.97
C CYS A 80 -38.43 -5.16 4.77
N LEU A 81 -39.32 -4.64 5.62
CA LEU A 81 -39.04 -3.48 6.46
C LEU A 81 -37.86 -3.74 7.40
N GLN A 82 -37.77 -4.94 7.98
CA GLN A 82 -36.62 -5.30 8.83
C GLN A 82 -35.31 -5.39 8.04
N LEU A 83 -35.35 -5.92 6.80
CA LEU A 83 -34.17 -5.99 5.95
C LEU A 83 -33.69 -4.59 5.52
N ILE A 84 -34.63 -3.72 5.18
CA ILE A 84 -34.35 -2.32 4.84
C ILE A 84 -33.74 -1.61 6.05
N ASP A 85 -34.30 -1.81 7.25
CA ASP A 85 -33.76 -1.21 8.48
C ASP A 85 -32.31 -1.65 8.78
N MET A 86 -31.97 -2.93 8.56
CA MET A 86 -30.58 -3.38 8.66
C MET A 86 -29.70 -2.74 7.58
N CYS A 87 -30.20 -2.62 6.34
CA CYS A 87 -29.47 -1.98 5.25
C CYS A 87 -29.19 -0.50 5.55
N THR A 88 -30.16 0.23 6.12
CA THR A 88 -29.98 1.63 6.52
C THR A 88 -29.00 1.77 7.68
N GLN A 89 -29.01 0.86 8.65
CA GLN A 89 -27.99 0.84 9.71
C GLN A 89 -26.57 0.68 9.15
N ILE A 90 -26.38 -0.15 8.11
CA ILE A 90 -25.08 -0.28 7.44
C ILE A 90 -24.70 1.04 6.75
N LEU A 91 -25.64 1.68 6.05
CA LEU A 91 -25.41 2.97 5.39
C LEU A 91 -25.05 4.07 6.40
N ASP A 92 -25.70 4.10 7.56
CA ASP A 92 -25.38 5.04 8.64
C ASP A 92 -23.95 4.86 9.14
N ILE A 93 -23.50 3.61 9.34
CA ILE A 93 -22.11 3.31 9.74
C ILE A 93 -21.13 3.78 8.67
N VAL A 94 -21.48 3.62 7.39
CA VAL A 94 -20.61 3.98 6.27
C VAL A 94 -20.51 5.50 6.09
N ASN A 95 -21.61 6.21 6.34
CA ASN A 95 -21.69 7.66 6.24
C ASN A 95 -21.00 8.37 7.41
N ARG A 96 -20.74 7.68 8.53
CA ARG A 96 -19.91 8.22 9.61
C ARG A 96 -18.49 8.49 9.09
N LYS A 97 -17.96 9.68 9.39
CA LYS A 97 -16.56 10.01 9.10
C LYS A 97 -15.67 8.96 9.76
N PRO A 98 -14.77 8.28 9.03
CA PRO A 98 -13.85 7.34 9.63
C PRO A 98 -13.04 8.08 10.70
N ASN A 99 -12.82 7.42 11.84
CA ASN A 99 -11.92 7.94 12.86
C ASN A 99 -10.56 8.19 12.19
N ARG A 100 -10.11 9.44 12.21
CA ARG A 100 -8.86 9.88 11.56
C ARG A 100 -7.61 9.47 12.33
N GLN A 101 -7.72 8.64 13.36
CA GLN A 101 -6.57 7.93 13.90
C GLN A 101 -5.98 7.11 12.75
N GLY A 102 -4.92 7.67 12.15
CA GLY A 102 -4.20 7.05 11.06
C GLY A 102 -3.70 5.67 11.49
N PHE A 103 -3.36 4.85 10.51
CA PHE A 103 -2.71 3.58 10.78
C PHE A 103 -1.50 3.83 11.69
N PRO A 104 -1.41 3.19 12.87
CA PRO A 104 -0.36 3.46 13.85
C PRO A 104 0.93 2.77 13.40
N PHE A 105 1.44 3.18 12.25
CA PHE A 105 2.54 2.51 11.56
C PHE A 105 3.78 2.39 12.46
N LEU A 106 4.09 3.44 13.22
CA LEU A 106 5.25 3.47 14.12
C LEU A 106 5.11 2.55 15.34
N THR A 107 3.91 2.08 15.69
CA THR A 107 3.74 1.13 16.80
C THR A 107 3.96 -0.32 16.38
N LEU A 108 4.00 -0.59 15.07
CA LEU A 108 4.28 -1.93 14.54
C LEU A 108 5.73 -2.34 14.82
N PRO A 109 6.03 -3.63 14.98
CA PRO A 109 7.41 -4.11 15.04
C PRO A 109 8.22 -3.71 13.80
N ARG A 110 9.51 -3.38 13.99
CA ARG A 110 10.43 -2.99 12.90
C ARG A 110 10.38 -3.91 11.69
N GLY A 111 10.32 -5.22 11.89
CA GLY A 111 10.25 -6.18 10.79
C GLY A 111 8.98 -6.06 9.93
N ILE A 112 7.84 -5.70 10.53
CA ILE A 112 6.59 -5.47 9.80
C ILE A 112 6.66 -4.14 9.05
N ARG A 113 7.18 -3.10 9.69
CA ARG A 113 7.38 -1.79 9.05
C ARG A 113 8.29 -1.89 7.84
N ALA A 114 9.41 -2.61 7.94
CA ALA A 114 10.32 -2.85 6.83
C ALA A 114 9.63 -3.52 5.63
N ARG A 115 8.76 -4.52 5.87
CA ARG A 115 8.00 -5.18 4.79
C ARG A 115 6.99 -4.24 4.13
N VAL A 116 6.30 -3.41 4.92
CA VAL A 116 5.37 -2.40 4.38
C VAL A 116 6.14 -1.38 3.55
N LEU A 117 7.30 -0.93 4.03
CA LEU A 117 8.17 -0.03 3.28
C LEU A 117 8.67 -0.68 1.99
N ASP A 118 9.06 -1.95 1.99
CA ASP A 118 9.44 -2.67 0.77
C ASP A 118 8.29 -2.63 -0.25
N VAL A 119 7.05 -2.86 0.17
CA VAL A 119 5.88 -2.77 -0.74
C VAL A 119 5.67 -1.34 -1.25
N VAL A 120 5.83 -0.32 -0.40
CA VAL A 120 5.70 1.09 -0.82
C VAL A 120 6.81 1.47 -1.81
N VAL A 121 8.03 1.02 -1.55
CA VAL A 121 9.18 1.28 -2.42
C VAL A 121 9.03 0.50 -3.72
N ASP A 122 8.73 -0.80 -3.71
CA ASP A 122 8.62 -1.63 -4.92
C ASP A 122 7.39 -1.32 -5.76
N GLY A 123 6.24 -1.09 -5.11
CA GLY A 123 5.01 -0.68 -5.78
C GLY A 123 5.13 0.70 -6.43
N THR A 124 6.15 1.47 -6.04
CA THR A 124 6.52 2.70 -6.74
C THR A 124 7.71 2.51 -7.69
N HIS A 125 8.74 1.71 -7.38
CA HIS A 125 10.06 1.68 -8.04
C HIS A 125 10.42 0.37 -8.77
N GLY A 126 9.49 -0.23 -9.53
CA GLY A 126 9.90 -1.22 -10.54
C GLY A 126 10.66 -2.43 -10.00
N GLY A 127 10.24 -3.02 -8.88
CA GLY A 127 10.79 -4.30 -8.42
C GLY A 127 12.29 -4.33 -8.06
N ILE A 128 12.72 -5.45 -7.48
CA ILE A 128 14.03 -5.60 -6.83
C ILE A 128 15.18 -5.74 -7.85
N GLU A 129 14.89 -6.21 -9.07
CA GLU A 129 15.89 -6.57 -10.08
C GLU A 129 16.25 -5.42 -11.04
N GLN A 130 15.55 -4.29 -10.97
CA GLN A 130 15.83 -3.17 -11.85
C GLN A 130 16.96 -2.29 -11.31
N PHE A 131 17.93 -2.01 -12.18
CA PHE A 131 18.97 -1.04 -11.91
C PHE A 131 18.38 0.37 -11.93
N ILE A 132 18.46 1.06 -10.79
CA ILE A 132 18.00 2.44 -10.69
C ILE A 132 19.20 3.36 -10.86
N ARG A 133 19.15 4.19 -11.90
CA ARG A 133 20.09 5.30 -12.09
C ARG A 133 19.83 6.34 -11.01
N VAL A 134 20.89 6.74 -10.32
CA VAL A 134 20.83 7.87 -9.38
C VAL A 134 20.67 9.17 -10.20
N GLN A 135 19.80 10.09 -9.76
CA GLN A 135 19.66 11.40 -10.40
C GLN A 135 20.74 12.35 -9.87
N TRP A 136 21.31 13.18 -10.75
CA TRP A 136 22.45 14.05 -10.42
C TRP A 136 22.39 15.40 -11.14
N ASP A 137 22.81 16.44 -10.40
CA ASP A 137 23.20 17.75 -10.93
C ASP A 137 24.68 17.79 -11.37
N TYR A 138 25.49 16.78 -11.01
CA TYR A 138 26.91 16.69 -11.39
C TYR A 138 27.07 16.20 -12.83
N ARG A 139 27.63 17.06 -13.69
CA ARG A 139 27.99 16.72 -15.07
C ARG A 139 29.47 16.32 -15.16
N CYS A 140 29.77 15.04 -15.28
CA CYS A 140 31.10 14.61 -15.73
C CYS A 140 31.16 14.54 -17.26
N GLY A 141 32.34 14.82 -17.84
CA GLY A 141 32.59 14.68 -19.27
C GLY A 141 32.85 13.24 -19.75
N CYS A 142 32.50 12.24 -18.94
CA CYS A 142 32.75 10.83 -19.24
C CYS A 142 31.73 10.33 -20.26
N VAL A 143 32.19 9.60 -21.28
CA VAL A 143 31.32 9.01 -22.30
C VAL A 143 30.65 7.76 -21.72
N ASN A 144 29.32 7.75 -21.73
CA ASN A 144 28.52 6.58 -21.42
C ASN A 144 27.24 6.59 -22.29
N PRO A 145 27.16 5.75 -23.32
CA PRO A 145 26.00 5.67 -24.21
C PRO A 145 24.78 5.00 -23.56
N GLU A 146 24.99 4.10 -22.59
CA GLU A 146 23.95 3.34 -21.89
C GLU A 146 23.26 4.14 -20.79
N ARG A 147 23.74 5.36 -20.49
CA ARG A 147 23.20 6.19 -19.41
C ARG A 147 21.68 6.37 -19.46
N GLN A 148 21.09 6.34 -20.65
CA GLN A 148 19.66 6.55 -20.89
C GLN A 148 18.82 5.26 -20.75
N ALA A 149 19.45 4.09 -20.75
CA ALA A 149 18.77 2.80 -20.67
C ALA A 149 18.23 2.47 -19.27
N PHE A 150 18.68 3.20 -18.25
CA PHE A 150 18.32 2.95 -16.86
C PHE A 150 17.33 3.99 -16.34
N GLU A 151 16.29 3.51 -15.66
CA GLU A 151 15.26 4.34 -15.05
C GLU A 151 15.81 5.15 -13.88
N THR A 152 15.22 6.32 -13.66
CA THR A 152 15.47 7.12 -12.46
C THR A 152 14.25 7.14 -11.57
N ILE A 153 14.45 7.53 -10.31
CA ILE A 153 13.36 7.92 -9.43
C ILE A 153 12.50 8.98 -10.14
N SER A 154 11.19 8.75 -10.20
CA SER A 154 10.22 9.64 -10.84
C SER A 154 9.89 10.84 -9.95
N ASP A 155 9.38 11.90 -10.57
CA ASP A 155 8.99 13.12 -9.84
C ASP A 155 7.87 12.88 -8.82
N GLN A 156 7.08 11.82 -8.99
CA GLN A 156 6.03 11.43 -8.04
C GLN A 156 6.61 10.64 -6.84
N GLN A 157 7.69 9.93 -7.08
CA GLN A 157 8.37 9.09 -6.09
C GLN A 157 9.25 9.90 -5.14
N LEU A 158 9.98 10.88 -5.67
CA LEU A 158 10.95 11.66 -4.91
C LEU A 158 10.35 12.34 -3.67
N PRO A 159 9.16 12.97 -3.71
CA PRO A 159 8.54 13.55 -2.53
C PRO A 159 8.22 12.52 -1.45
N ILE A 160 7.69 11.35 -1.85
CA ILE A 160 7.35 10.26 -0.93
C ILE A 160 8.61 9.80 -0.19
N PHE A 161 9.71 9.63 -0.93
CA PHE A 161 10.96 9.12 -0.38
C PHE A 161 11.63 10.13 0.53
N ASN A 162 11.57 11.41 0.17
CA ASN A 162 12.05 12.49 1.04
C ASN A 162 11.23 12.57 2.33
N THR A 163 9.90 12.40 2.27
CA THR A 163 9.05 12.39 3.46
C THR A 163 9.36 11.19 4.36
N LEU A 164 9.45 9.98 3.80
CA LEU A 164 9.73 8.76 4.56
C LEU A 164 11.16 8.77 5.12
N GLY A 165 12.13 9.22 4.34
CA GLY A 165 13.53 9.35 4.76
C GLY A 165 13.71 10.33 5.92
N LYS A 166 12.95 11.44 5.94
CA LYS A 166 12.95 12.36 7.09
C LYS A 166 12.23 11.81 8.32
N ALA A 167 11.15 11.04 8.11
CA ALA A 167 10.34 10.55 9.22
C ALA A 167 10.91 9.29 9.90
N MET A 168 11.68 8.49 9.17
CA MET A 168 12.15 7.17 9.62
C MET A 168 13.66 6.98 9.54
N GLU A 169 14.37 7.93 8.93
CA GLU A 169 15.83 7.95 8.83
C GLU A 169 16.40 6.59 8.39
N ASP A 170 17.31 6.01 9.20
CA ASP A 170 18.03 4.79 8.88
C ASP A 170 17.11 3.60 8.56
N GLU A 171 15.91 3.52 9.14
CA GLU A 171 14.99 2.41 8.85
C GLU A 171 14.48 2.45 7.41
N PHE A 172 14.13 3.63 6.91
CA PHE A 172 13.70 3.80 5.53
C PHE A 172 14.87 3.61 4.55
N TRP A 173 16.00 4.27 4.82
CA TRP A 173 17.15 4.19 3.92
C TRP A 173 17.70 2.76 3.83
N THR A 174 17.75 2.04 4.95
CA THR A 174 18.13 0.62 4.92
C THR A 174 17.23 -0.17 3.96
N VAL A 175 15.91 -0.02 4.06
CA VAL A 175 14.97 -0.74 3.18
C VAL A 175 15.14 -0.32 1.72
N LEU A 176 15.30 0.97 1.47
CA LEU A 176 15.45 1.51 0.12
C LEU A 176 16.70 0.95 -0.59
N PHE A 177 17.83 0.83 0.12
CA PHE A 177 19.11 0.42 -0.46
C PHE A 177 19.43 -1.07 -0.35
N ARG A 178 18.84 -1.79 0.62
CA ARG A 178 19.22 -3.18 0.95
C ARG A 178 19.17 -4.14 -0.26
N ASN A 179 18.09 -4.08 -1.03
CA ASN A 179 17.83 -5.06 -2.08
C ASN A 179 18.06 -4.51 -3.50
N ARG A 180 18.38 -3.22 -3.65
CA ARG A 180 18.37 -2.55 -4.97
C ARG A 180 19.77 -2.15 -5.41
N ALA A 181 20.14 -2.56 -6.62
CA ALA A 181 21.40 -2.16 -7.22
C ALA A 181 21.29 -0.75 -7.82
N ARG A 182 22.25 0.11 -7.49
CA ARG A 182 22.31 1.48 -7.99
C ARG A 182 23.26 1.56 -9.18
N TYR A 183 22.77 2.09 -10.28
CA TYR A 183 23.56 2.28 -11.49
C TYR A 183 24.25 3.64 -11.49
N PHE A 184 25.56 3.61 -11.73
CA PHE A 184 26.41 4.77 -11.93
C PHE A 184 27.00 4.78 -13.34
N PRO A 185 26.89 5.89 -14.07
CA PRO A 185 27.36 5.95 -15.43
C PRO A 185 28.89 5.97 -15.52
N CYS A 186 29.58 6.31 -14.43
CA CYS A 186 31.04 6.36 -14.36
C CYS A 186 31.51 6.41 -12.90
N TYR A 187 32.81 6.19 -12.69
CA TYR A 187 33.44 6.34 -11.37
C TYR A 187 33.41 7.78 -10.83
N CYS A 188 33.42 8.78 -11.72
CA CYS A 188 33.35 10.19 -11.29
C CYS A 188 32.01 10.52 -10.61
N CYS A 189 30.90 10.00 -11.15
CA CYS A 189 29.57 10.16 -10.57
C CYS A 189 29.49 9.41 -9.24
N LEU A 190 30.01 8.18 -9.18
CA LEU A 190 30.05 7.42 -7.93
C LEU A 190 30.82 8.18 -6.85
N TYR A 191 32.06 8.56 -7.11
CA TYR A 191 32.89 9.29 -6.15
C TYR A 191 32.21 10.56 -5.64
N HIS A 192 31.58 11.33 -6.54
CA HIS A 192 30.89 12.55 -6.12
C HIS A 192 29.73 12.26 -5.17
N ASN A 193 28.92 11.23 -5.44
CA ASN A 193 27.80 10.85 -4.56
C ASN A 193 28.29 10.30 -3.22
N LEU A 194 29.43 9.62 -3.22
CA LEU A 194 30.02 9.15 -1.98
C LEU A 194 30.53 10.31 -1.10
N MET A 195 30.88 11.44 -1.69
CA MET A 195 31.33 12.63 -0.96
C MET A 195 30.19 13.52 -0.46
N ASP A 196 29.06 13.53 -1.17
CA ASP A 196 27.98 14.51 -0.94
C ASP A 196 26.98 14.05 0.12
N ASP A 197 26.65 12.75 0.18
CA ASP A 197 25.62 12.22 1.09
C ASP A 197 26.13 11.06 1.96
N GLY A 198 26.39 11.36 3.23
CA GLY A 198 26.77 10.35 4.23
C GLY A 198 25.68 9.29 4.48
N THR A 199 24.41 9.61 4.19
CA THR A 199 23.28 8.68 4.29
C THR A 199 23.34 7.66 3.16
N PHE A 200 23.53 8.15 1.93
CA PHE A 200 23.76 7.30 0.76
C PHE A 200 24.92 6.33 1.00
N CYS A 201 26.07 6.83 1.44
CA CYS A 201 27.25 6.01 1.75
C CYS A 201 26.97 4.89 2.76
N ARG A 202 26.30 5.23 3.87
CA ARG A 202 26.04 4.28 4.96
C ARG A 202 25.16 3.12 4.54
N HIS A 203 24.20 3.39 3.66
CA HIS A 203 23.15 2.44 3.29
C HIS A 203 23.40 1.74 1.94
N LEU A 204 24.28 2.26 1.09
CA LEU A 204 24.65 1.63 -0.17
C LEU A 204 25.14 0.19 0.06
N ARG A 205 24.63 -0.76 -0.72
CA ARG A 205 25.05 -2.18 -0.65
C ARG A 205 25.42 -2.76 -2.00
N ASN A 206 24.64 -2.43 -3.03
CA ASN A 206 24.81 -2.96 -4.37
C ASN A 206 25.01 -1.81 -5.36
N VAL A 207 26.14 -1.83 -6.07
CA VAL A 207 26.53 -0.80 -7.03
C VAL A 207 26.84 -1.46 -8.37
N HIS A 208 26.32 -0.89 -9.44
CA HIS A 208 26.69 -1.23 -10.80
C HIS A 208 27.29 0.01 -11.47
N ILE A 209 28.41 -0.14 -12.15
CA ILE A 209 29.15 0.98 -12.75
C ILE A 209 29.56 0.57 -14.16
N HIS A 210 29.30 1.42 -15.15
CA HIS A 210 29.74 1.20 -16.54
C HIS A 210 31.27 1.10 -16.70
N GLY A 211 32.05 1.62 -15.74
CA GLY A 211 33.49 1.43 -15.71
C GLY A 211 34.34 2.47 -16.44
N CYS A 212 33.87 3.72 -16.56
CA CYS A 212 34.67 4.81 -17.17
C CYS A 212 35.00 5.94 -16.17
N GLY A 213 35.98 6.79 -16.54
CA GLY A 213 36.33 8.02 -15.82
C GLY A 213 37.56 7.90 -14.89
N PRO A 214 38.29 9.01 -14.64
CA PRO A 214 39.59 9.00 -13.98
C PRO A 214 39.58 8.85 -12.45
N LYS A 215 38.41 8.82 -11.80
CA LYS A 215 38.28 8.81 -10.33
C LYS A 215 37.96 7.42 -9.74
N ALA A 216 38.38 6.35 -10.42
CA ALA A 216 38.10 4.99 -10.00
C ALA A 216 38.75 4.66 -8.66
N ASP A 217 40.04 4.94 -8.54
CA ASP A 217 40.84 4.87 -7.32
C ASP A 217 40.14 5.53 -6.13
N LYS A 218 39.76 6.79 -6.27
CA LYS A 218 39.11 7.57 -5.21
C LYS A 218 37.73 7.04 -4.85
N ALA A 219 36.97 6.56 -5.83
CA ALA A 219 35.68 5.93 -5.57
C ALA A 219 35.84 4.66 -4.73
N PHE A 220 36.81 3.81 -5.06
CA PHE A 220 37.09 2.59 -4.31
C PHE A 220 37.65 2.86 -2.91
N GLU A 221 38.51 3.86 -2.75
CA GLU A 221 38.97 4.31 -1.42
C GLU A 221 37.79 4.70 -0.52
N GLN A 222 36.83 5.46 -1.05
CA GLN A 222 35.63 5.82 -0.29
C GLN A 222 34.75 4.61 0.03
N LEU A 223 34.54 3.69 -0.91
CA LEU A 223 33.77 2.46 -0.67
C LEU A 223 34.43 1.57 0.41
N THR A 224 35.75 1.41 0.35
CA THR A 224 36.51 0.57 1.30
C THR A 224 36.67 1.23 2.66
N GLY A 225 36.89 2.55 2.71
CA GLY A 225 36.92 3.33 3.96
C GLY A 225 35.61 3.31 4.74
N HIS A 226 34.48 3.07 4.06
CA HIS A 226 33.16 2.92 4.68
C HIS A 226 32.69 1.46 4.87
N GLY A 227 33.57 0.47 4.66
CA GLY A 227 33.28 -0.93 4.95
C GLY A 227 32.46 -1.68 3.89
N LEU A 228 32.35 -1.16 2.66
CA LEU A 228 31.71 -1.85 1.52
C LEU A 228 32.70 -2.79 0.84
N SER A 229 33.18 -3.79 1.57
CA SER A 229 34.05 -4.83 1.04
C SER A 229 33.22 -5.97 0.42
N GLN A 230 32.69 -5.76 -0.78
CA GLN A 230 32.54 -6.84 -1.77
C GLN A 230 32.79 -6.26 -3.17
N ALA A 231 33.95 -6.63 -3.74
CA ALA A 231 34.32 -6.24 -5.09
C ALA A 231 33.29 -6.77 -6.11
N PRO A 232 32.92 -5.99 -7.15
CA PRO A 232 32.11 -6.51 -8.23
C PRO A 232 32.88 -7.62 -8.95
N LYS A 233 32.25 -8.79 -9.11
CA LYS A 233 32.79 -9.85 -9.97
C LYS A 233 32.80 -9.32 -11.41
N PRO A 234 33.93 -9.39 -12.12
CA PRO A 234 33.93 -9.11 -13.55
C PRO A 234 33.04 -10.16 -14.23
N HIS A 235 32.09 -9.68 -15.03
CA HIS A 235 31.44 -10.50 -16.03
C HIS A 235 32.27 -10.36 -17.30
N ASP A 236 32.88 -11.47 -17.71
CA ASP A 236 33.49 -11.67 -19.02
C ASP A 236 32.41 -11.64 -20.12
#